data_AF-A0AAX4HBX3-F1
#
_entry.id   AF-A0AAX4HBX3-F1
#
_cell.length_a   1.000
_cell.length_b   1.000
_cell.length_c   1.000
_cell.angle_alpha   90.00
_cell.angle_beta   90.00
_cell.angle_gamma   90.00
#
_symmetry.space_group_name_H-M   'P 1'
#
loop_
_entity.id
_entity.type
_entity.pdbx_description
1 polymer ?
#
loop_
_entity_poly.entity_id
_entity_poly.type
_entity_poly.pdbx_seq_one_letter_code
_entity_poly.pdbx_strand_id
1 'polypeptide(L)'
;MSYLTDYIFVPLEIAQLVSTLLTCRRIRLRKSHLGVLLDLAIYTFVSCLAKTVASLLYLLQLAQEQYVARYPLYYSMPLLFLVSLIGIGSLFYSTMLLHQMLIWRNKETEWSLVCRTTLIGLFGTLAYVLFLYFHRMATINLLDIADYLSFVSALTWACRIIPQVSVNWFYDTFNVLHKYFLHLEILGCLWVLASYWLLGRTGLRWYKMPLNAPLKFLAMVNLSACILLVIEKKMYPSRSLAYHAIPKQEDQC
;
A
#
# COMPACT_ATOMS: atom_id res chain seq x y z
N MET A 1 21.25 1.76 -20.27
CA MET A 1 19.78 1.88 -20.18
C MET A 1 19.16 1.01 -19.08
N SER A 2 19.82 -0.07 -18.62
CA SER A 2 19.34 -0.92 -17.52
C SER A 2 19.25 -0.21 -16.17
N TYR A 3 20.23 0.62 -15.79
CA TYR A 3 20.23 1.22 -14.46
C TYR A 3 19.04 2.14 -14.17
N LEU A 4 18.49 2.82 -15.19
CA LEU A 4 17.41 3.79 -14.97
C LEU A 4 16.10 3.10 -14.58
N THR A 5 15.86 1.86 -15.01
CA THR A 5 14.66 1.09 -14.64
C THR A 5 14.67 0.65 -13.19
N ASP A 6 15.87 0.43 -12.66
CA ASP A 6 16.05 -0.26 -11.40
C ASP A 6 15.80 0.67 -10.20
N TYR A 7 15.95 1.99 -10.40
CA TYR A 7 15.72 3.02 -9.37
C TYR A 7 14.34 3.70 -9.43
N ILE A 8 13.50 3.38 -10.41
CA ILE A 8 12.18 4.05 -10.59
C ILE A 8 11.33 3.98 -9.32
N PHE A 9 11.40 2.86 -8.61
CA PHE A 9 10.54 2.62 -7.45
C PHE A 9 11.14 3.11 -6.14
N VAL A 10 12.46 3.35 -6.07
CA VAL A 10 13.13 3.71 -4.81
C VAL A 10 12.53 4.97 -4.16
N PRO A 11 12.28 6.08 -4.88
CA PRO A 11 11.69 7.27 -4.29
C PRO A 11 10.26 7.06 -3.78
N LEU A 12 9.45 6.23 -4.46
CA LEU A 12 8.12 5.85 -3.97
C LEU A 12 8.23 5.12 -2.62
N GLU A 13 9.13 4.15 -2.53
CA GLU A 13 9.33 3.38 -1.30
C GLU A 13 9.79 4.22 -0.14
N ILE A 14 10.73 5.14 -0.38
CA ILE A 14 11.19 6.09 0.62
C ILE A 14 10.03 7.00 1.06
N ALA A 15 9.23 7.50 0.11
CA ALA A 15 8.07 8.34 0.44
C ALA A 15 7.05 7.59 1.30
N GLN A 16 6.73 6.32 0.97
CA GLN A 16 5.81 5.48 1.75
C GLN A 16 6.36 5.16 3.14
N LEU A 17 7.65 4.82 3.25
CA LEU A 17 8.33 4.57 4.51
C LEU A 17 8.26 5.80 5.42
N VAL A 18 8.67 6.96 4.91
CA VAL A 18 8.65 8.23 5.65
C VAL A 18 7.21 8.60 6.04
N SER A 19 6.25 8.42 5.14
CA SER A 19 4.82 8.66 5.39
C SER A 19 4.29 7.80 6.54
N THR A 20 4.64 6.50 6.56
CA THR A 20 4.27 5.56 7.62
C THR A 20 4.94 5.94 8.94
N LEU A 21 6.24 6.25 8.91
CA LEU A 21 7.01 6.66 10.09
C LEU A 21 6.45 7.93 10.74
N LEU A 22 6.12 8.94 9.93
CA LEU A 22 5.51 10.19 10.41
C LEU A 22 4.13 9.94 11.02
N THR A 23 3.36 9.01 10.46
CA THR A 23 2.06 8.60 11.00
C THR A 23 2.22 7.90 12.34
N CYS A 24 3.10 6.90 12.45
CA CYS A 24 3.44 6.24 13.71
C CYS A 24 3.91 7.23 14.78
N ARG A 25 4.81 8.15 14.41
CA ARG A 25 5.32 9.18 15.32
C ARG A 25 4.19 10.07 15.82
N ARG A 26 3.28 10.49 14.95
CA ARG A 26 2.13 11.34 15.34
C ARG A 26 1.22 10.62 16.33
N ILE A 27 0.82 9.38 16.04
CA ILE A 27 -0.11 8.63 16.91
C ILE A 27 0.54 8.42 18.28
N ARG A 28 1.82 8.05 18.32
CA ARG A 28 2.57 7.90 19.57
C ARG A 28 2.67 9.20 20.38
N LEU A 29 2.97 10.33 19.74
CA LEU A 29 3.08 11.62 20.42
C LEU A 29 1.73 12.15 20.92
N ARG A 30 0.67 11.96 20.13
CA ARG A 30 -0.69 12.42 20.49
C ARG A 30 -1.45 11.44 21.37
N LYS A 31 -0.93 10.22 21.58
CA LYS A 31 -1.60 9.09 22.24
C LYS A 31 -3.03 8.89 21.74
N SER A 32 -3.25 9.14 20.46
CA SER A 32 -4.58 9.14 19.84
C SER A 32 -4.46 8.76 18.37
N HIS A 33 -5.36 7.87 17.94
CA HIS A 33 -5.51 7.45 16.56
C HIS A 33 -6.49 8.33 15.77
N LEU A 34 -6.90 9.47 16.35
CA LEU A 34 -7.88 10.36 15.74
C LEU A 34 -7.43 10.84 14.35
N GLY A 35 -8.28 10.55 13.36
CA GLY A 35 -8.06 10.86 11.96
C GLY A 35 -7.16 9.89 11.20
N VAL A 36 -6.85 8.73 11.77
CA VAL A 36 -6.25 7.59 11.06
C VAL A 36 -7.20 6.41 11.14
N LEU A 37 -7.65 5.92 10.00
CA LEU A 37 -8.52 4.73 9.95
C LEU A 37 -7.72 3.45 10.15
N LEU A 38 -8.32 2.48 10.86
CA LEU A 38 -7.74 1.14 11.02
C LEU A 38 -7.51 0.46 9.66
N ASP A 39 -8.41 0.67 8.70
CA ASP A 39 -8.28 0.16 7.33
C ASP A 39 -6.98 0.60 6.65
N LEU A 40 -6.59 1.87 6.85
CA LEU A 40 -5.35 2.39 6.28
C LEU A 40 -4.13 1.66 6.85
N ALA A 41 -4.12 1.38 8.15
CA ALA A 41 -3.06 0.62 8.79
C ALA A 41 -3.02 -0.84 8.32
N ILE A 42 -4.18 -1.50 8.22
CA ILE A 42 -4.29 -2.88 7.73
C ILE A 42 -3.82 -2.98 6.27
N TYR A 43 -4.35 -2.14 5.39
CA TYR A 43 -3.94 -2.15 3.98
C TYR A 43 -2.47 -1.81 3.80
N THR A 44 -1.92 -0.88 4.58
CA THR A 44 -0.48 -0.57 4.55
C THR A 44 0.35 -1.77 5.00
N PHE A 45 -0.05 -2.44 6.08
CA PHE A 45 0.62 -3.66 6.55
C PHE A 45 0.58 -4.77 5.50
N VAL A 46 -0.61 -5.09 4.95
CA VAL A 46 -0.76 -6.13 3.92
C VAL A 46 0.04 -5.78 2.68
N SER A 47 0.06 -4.52 2.26
CA SER A 47 0.83 -4.06 1.12
C SER A 47 2.33 -4.27 1.33
N CYS A 48 2.87 -3.83 2.47
CA CYS A 48 4.28 -4.01 2.80
C CYS A 48 4.66 -5.48 2.99
N LEU A 49 3.79 -6.30 3.58
CA LEU A 49 4.02 -7.72 3.79
C LEU A 49 4.08 -8.45 2.45
N ALA A 50 3.03 -8.32 1.63
CA ALA A 50 2.96 -8.97 0.32
C ALA A 50 4.14 -8.54 -0.57
N LYS A 51 4.51 -7.25 -0.52
CA LYS A 51 5.68 -6.74 -1.24
C LYS A 51 6.98 -7.36 -0.80
N THR A 52 7.21 -7.41 0.52
CA THR A 52 8.45 -7.94 1.09
C THR A 52 8.59 -9.40 0.74
N VAL A 53 7.52 -10.19 0.89
CA VAL A 53 7.51 -11.60 0.51
C VAL A 53 7.76 -11.76 -1.00
N ALA A 54 7.06 -11.02 -1.85
CA ALA A 54 7.30 -11.05 -3.30
C ALA A 54 8.77 -10.72 -3.64
N SER A 55 9.32 -9.66 -3.03
CA SER A 55 10.70 -9.23 -3.25
C SER A 55 11.71 -10.31 -2.84
N LEU A 56 11.47 -11.01 -1.71
CA LEU A 56 12.29 -12.14 -1.28
C LEU A 56 12.16 -13.34 -2.22
N LEU A 57 10.95 -13.65 -2.71
CA LEU A 57 10.74 -14.74 -3.66
C LEU A 57 11.49 -14.50 -4.97
N TYR A 58 11.53 -13.26 -5.45
CA TYR A 58 12.29 -12.91 -6.66
C TYR A 58 13.82 -12.94 -6.48
N LEU A 59 14.33 -12.94 -5.24
CA LEU A 59 15.75 -13.17 -4.97
C LEU A 59 16.14 -14.65 -5.09
N LEU A 60 15.17 -15.57 -5.12
CA LEU A 60 15.45 -16.99 -5.30
C LEU A 60 15.85 -17.28 -6.74
N GLN A 61 16.94 -18.03 -6.92
CA GLN A 61 17.49 -18.39 -8.23
C GLN A 61 16.42 -19.03 -9.15
N LEU A 62 15.58 -19.91 -8.60
CA LEU A 62 14.49 -20.55 -9.34
C LEU A 62 13.51 -19.53 -9.96
N ALA A 63 13.17 -18.47 -9.24
CA ALA A 63 12.28 -17.42 -9.74
C ALA A 63 12.96 -16.59 -10.84
N GLN A 64 14.27 -16.36 -10.73
CA GLN A 64 15.04 -15.63 -11.74
C GLN A 64 15.16 -16.41 -13.05
N GLU A 65 15.41 -17.72 -12.97
CA GLU A 65 15.46 -18.60 -14.15
C GLU A 65 14.10 -18.63 -14.87
N GLN A 66 13.01 -18.77 -14.11
CA GLN A 66 11.64 -18.71 -14.64
C GLN A 66 11.33 -17.36 -15.28
N TYR A 67 11.82 -16.27 -14.69
CA TYR A 67 11.62 -14.91 -15.20
C TYR A 67 12.31 -14.72 -16.54
N VAL A 68 13.59 -15.10 -16.66
CA VAL A 68 14.34 -14.99 -17.92
C VAL A 68 13.73 -15.86 -19.01
N ALA A 69 13.26 -17.07 -18.67
CA ALA A 69 12.56 -17.95 -19.60
C ALA A 69 11.24 -17.34 -20.11
N ARG A 70 10.48 -16.66 -19.23
CA ARG A 70 9.21 -16.02 -19.58
C ARG A 70 9.39 -14.70 -20.33
N TYR A 71 10.44 -13.95 -20.01
CA TYR A 71 10.70 -12.61 -20.54
C TYR A 71 12.11 -12.50 -21.14
N PRO A 72 12.38 -13.16 -22.28
CA PRO A 72 13.72 -13.24 -22.85
C PRO A 72 14.29 -11.88 -23.30
N LEU A 73 13.44 -10.86 -23.47
CA LEU A 73 13.87 -9.50 -23.78
C LEU A 73 14.39 -8.72 -22.55
N TYR A 74 14.22 -9.27 -21.34
CA TYR A 74 14.57 -8.65 -20.06
C TYR A 74 15.43 -9.63 -19.24
N TYR A 75 16.70 -9.76 -19.61
CA TYR A 75 17.64 -10.71 -19.00
C TYR A 75 17.99 -10.40 -17.54
N SER A 76 17.78 -9.17 -17.09
CA SER A 76 18.01 -8.77 -15.71
C SER A 76 16.68 -8.38 -15.06
N MET A 77 16.30 -9.10 -14.01
CA MET A 77 15.17 -8.71 -13.21
C MET A 77 15.57 -7.46 -12.38
N PRO A 78 14.83 -6.33 -12.46
CA PRO A 78 15.12 -5.15 -11.68
C PRO A 78 14.81 -5.41 -10.19
N LEU A 79 15.79 -5.95 -9.47
CA LEU A 79 15.82 -6.06 -8.02
C LEU A 79 17.14 -5.50 -7.52
N LEU A 80 17.15 -4.21 -7.20
CA LEU A 80 18.13 -3.71 -6.25
C LEU A 80 17.76 -4.29 -4.89
N PHE A 81 18.69 -5.05 -4.32
CA PHE A 81 18.76 -5.38 -2.90
C PHE A 81 18.29 -4.22 -1.97
N LEU A 82 18.55 -2.97 -2.37
CA LEU A 82 18.06 -1.76 -1.74
C LEU A 82 16.52 -1.68 -1.59
N VAL A 83 15.75 -2.04 -2.62
CA VAL A 83 14.27 -2.04 -2.57
C VAL A 83 13.77 -3.08 -1.56
N SER A 84 14.39 -4.25 -1.50
CA SER A 84 14.08 -5.27 -0.50
C SER A 84 14.41 -4.80 0.91
N LEU A 85 15.56 -4.13 1.10
CA LEU A 85 15.97 -3.55 2.39
C LEU A 85 14.98 -2.47 2.87
N ILE A 86 14.58 -1.56 1.98
CA ILE A 86 13.57 -0.53 2.28
C ILE A 86 12.21 -1.20 2.57
N GLY A 87 11.87 -2.27 1.84
CA GLY A 87 10.66 -3.06 2.05
C GLY A 87 10.59 -3.66 3.46
N ILE A 88 11.68 -4.27 3.94
CA ILE A 88 11.78 -4.80 5.31
C ILE A 88 11.59 -3.69 6.35
N GLY A 89 12.22 -2.52 6.15
CA GLY A 89 12.02 -1.36 7.02
C GLY A 89 10.56 -0.88 7.02
N SER A 90 9.92 -0.85 5.85
CA SER A 90 8.50 -0.46 5.70
C SER A 90 7.56 -1.47 6.37
N LEU A 91 7.87 -2.76 6.28
CA LEU A 91 7.13 -3.81 6.99
C LEU A 91 7.25 -3.65 8.51
N PHE A 92 8.44 -3.33 9.02
CA PHE A 92 8.63 -3.06 10.44
C PHE A 92 7.76 -1.90 10.93
N TYR A 93 7.82 -0.74 10.26
CA TYR A 93 7.03 0.43 10.68
C TYR A 93 5.52 0.27 10.45
N SER A 94 5.09 -0.43 9.40
CA SER A 94 3.67 -0.73 9.19
C SER A 94 3.13 -1.71 10.23
N THR A 95 3.94 -2.67 10.69
CA THR A 95 3.60 -3.55 11.82
C THR A 95 3.44 -2.73 13.10
N MET A 96 4.36 -1.78 13.37
CA MET A 96 4.23 -0.87 14.50
C MET A 96 2.96 -0.01 14.40
N LEU A 97 2.62 0.50 13.21
CA LEU A 97 1.40 1.28 12.97
C LEU A 97 0.17 0.46 13.32
N LEU A 98 0.06 -0.75 12.75
CA LEU A 98 -1.06 -1.65 12.98
C LEU A 98 -1.19 -2.00 14.47
N HIS A 99 -0.07 -2.33 15.12
CA HIS A 99 -0.05 -2.63 16.55
C HIS A 99 -0.53 -1.47 17.42
N GLN A 100 -0.08 -0.23 17.13
CA GLN A 100 -0.55 0.97 17.82
C GLN A 100 -2.05 1.19 17.64
N MET A 101 -2.57 0.97 16.43
CA MET A 101 -3.99 1.08 16.14
C MET A 101 -4.82 0.03 16.87
N LEU A 102 -4.29 -1.18 17.05
CA LEU A 102 -4.96 -2.26 17.78
C LEU A 102 -4.94 -2.06 19.30
N ILE A 103 -3.84 -1.58 19.89
CA ILE A 103 -3.75 -1.30 21.33
C ILE A 103 -4.69 -0.16 21.72
N TRP A 104 -4.71 0.91 20.92
CA TRP A 104 -5.54 2.08 21.21
C TRP A 104 -6.92 1.99 20.56
N ARG A 105 -7.37 0.79 20.18
CA ARG A 105 -8.66 0.57 19.54
C ARG A 105 -9.78 0.88 20.53
N ASN A 106 -10.70 1.75 20.12
CA ASN A 106 -11.99 1.91 20.77
C ASN A 106 -12.99 0.92 20.16
N LYS A 107 -14.06 0.56 20.90
CA LYS A 107 -15.11 -0.34 20.38
C LYS A 107 -15.73 0.14 19.06
N GLU A 108 -15.66 1.45 18.78
CA GLU A 108 -16.21 2.08 17.58
C GLU A 108 -15.26 2.06 16.37
N THR A 109 -13.97 1.79 16.56
CA THR A 109 -13.01 1.66 15.44
C THR A 109 -12.94 0.22 14.95
N GLU A 110 -13.94 -0.17 14.16
CA GLU A 110 -13.92 -1.45 13.43
C GLU A 110 -13.31 -1.30 12.03
N TRP A 111 -12.67 -2.38 11.55
CA TRP A 111 -12.33 -2.52 10.14
C TRP A 111 -13.58 -2.57 9.27
N SER A 112 -13.57 -1.83 8.15
CA SER A 112 -14.74 -1.74 7.28
C SER A 112 -15.08 -3.09 6.66
N LEU A 113 -16.35 -3.27 6.30
CA LEU A 113 -16.79 -4.45 5.54
C LEU A 113 -16.03 -4.56 4.21
N VAL A 114 -15.80 -3.42 3.54
CA VAL A 114 -15.05 -3.37 2.26
C VAL A 114 -13.61 -3.85 2.46
N CYS A 115 -12.94 -3.44 3.53
CA CYS A 115 -11.61 -3.92 3.87
C CYS A 115 -11.60 -5.44 4.09
N ARG A 116 -12.53 -5.96 4.90
CA ARG A 116 -12.68 -7.40 5.14
C ARG A 116 -12.89 -8.21 3.87
N THR A 117 -13.89 -7.85 3.07
CA THR A 117 -14.26 -8.61 1.86
C THR A 117 -13.15 -8.58 0.83
N THR A 118 -12.48 -7.44 0.66
CA THR A 118 -11.33 -7.31 -0.24
C THR A 118 -10.18 -8.22 0.20
N LEU A 119 -9.82 -8.20 1.48
CA LEU A 119 -8.73 -9.03 2.00
C LEU A 119 -9.08 -10.53 1.96
N ILE A 120 -10.31 -10.91 2.31
CA ILE A 120 -10.78 -12.30 2.20
C ILE A 120 -10.69 -12.78 0.75
N GLY A 121 -11.11 -11.96 -0.22
CA GLY A 121 -10.98 -12.28 -1.63
C GLY A 121 -9.52 -12.50 -2.04
N LEU A 122 -8.63 -11.54 -1.70
CA LEU A 122 -7.22 -11.61 -2.08
C LEU A 122 -6.48 -12.80 -1.46
N PHE A 123 -6.69 -13.04 -0.16
CA PHE A 123 -6.04 -14.16 0.53
C PHE A 123 -6.71 -15.50 0.22
N GLY A 124 -8.01 -15.54 -0.05
CA GLY A 124 -8.71 -16.73 -0.52
C GLY A 124 -8.20 -17.19 -1.87
N THR A 125 -8.04 -16.27 -2.82
CA THR A 125 -7.42 -16.57 -4.13
C THR A 125 -5.94 -16.96 -3.97
N LEU A 126 -5.17 -16.31 -3.09
CA LEU A 126 -3.79 -16.73 -2.81
C LEU A 126 -3.73 -18.17 -2.28
N ALA A 127 -4.58 -18.51 -1.32
CA ALA A 127 -4.65 -19.86 -0.76
C ALA A 127 -4.98 -20.90 -1.83
N TYR A 128 -5.88 -20.58 -2.75
CA TYR A 128 -6.21 -21.44 -3.88
C TYR A 128 -5.04 -21.62 -4.86
N VAL A 129 -4.34 -20.53 -5.20
CA VAL A 129 -3.13 -20.57 -6.04
C VAL A 129 -2.04 -21.43 -5.39
N LEU A 130 -1.81 -21.27 -4.08
CA LEU A 130 -0.85 -22.08 -3.33
C LEU A 130 -1.28 -23.56 -3.28
N PHE A 131 -2.57 -23.84 -3.09
CA PHE A 131 -3.11 -25.20 -3.14
C PHE A 131 -2.80 -25.87 -4.48
N LEU A 132 -3.09 -25.20 -5.59
CA LEU A 132 -2.80 -25.69 -6.94
C LEU A 132 -1.30 -25.88 -7.18
N TYR A 133 -0.46 -24.99 -6.67
CA TYR A 133 1.00 -25.08 -6.72
C TYR A 133 1.53 -26.33 -5.99
N PHE A 134 1.14 -26.53 -4.73
CA PHE A 134 1.63 -27.65 -3.92
C PHE A 134 1.11 -29.00 -4.42
N HIS A 135 -0.11 -29.06 -4.97
CA HIS A 135 -0.69 -30.29 -5.52
C HIS A 135 -0.35 -30.53 -6.99
N ARG A 136 0.43 -29.65 -7.62
CA ARG A 136 0.82 -29.74 -9.04
C ARG A 136 -0.36 -29.92 -10.00
N MET A 137 -1.50 -29.33 -9.66
CA MET A 137 -2.75 -29.46 -10.45
C MET A 137 -2.82 -28.47 -11.61
N ALA A 138 -1.93 -27.47 -11.65
CA ALA A 138 -1.82 -26.49 -12.73
C ALA A 138 -0.35 -26.12 -12.95
N THR A 139 -0.03 -25.54 -14.11
CA THR A 139 1.30 -25.00 -14.44
C THR A 139 1.56 -23.67 -13.71
N ILE A 140 1.49 -23.70 -12.38
CA ILE A 140 1.80 -22.57 -11.51
C ILE A 140 3.25 -22.71 -11.08
N ASN A 141 4.02 -21.67 -11.33
CA ASN A 141 5.42 -21.58 -10.95
C ASN A 141 5.61 -20.66 -9.76
N LEU A 142 6.81 -20.70 -9.16
CA LEU A 142 7.19 -19.80 -8.07
C LEU A 142 7.06 -18.32 -8.48
N LEU A 143 7.40 -18.01 -9.73
CA LEU A 143 7.24 -16.69 -10.31
C LEU A 143 5.78 -16.20 -10.28
N ASP A 144 4.79 -17.07 -10.52
CA ASP A 144 3.37 -16.70 -10.52
C ASP A 144 2.89 -16.30 -9.13
N ILE A 145 3.42 -16.95 -8.08
CA ILE A 145 3.15 -16.60 -6.68
C ILE A 145 3.74 -15.22 -6.37
N ALA A 146 4.97 -14.95 -6.81
CA ALA A 146 5.63 -13.67 -6.60
C ALA A 146 4.92 -12.52 -7.35
N ASP A 147 4.48 -12.76 -8.59
CA ASP A 147 3.68 -11.83 -9.40
C ASP A 147 2.34 -11.54 -8.72
N TYR A 148 1.66 -12.57 -8.21
CA TYR A 148 0.40 -12.42 -7.49
C TYR A 148 0.55 -11.61 -6.20
N LEU A 149 1.59 -11.88 -5.40
CA LEU A 149 1.88 -11.09 -4.20
C LEU A 149 2.23 -9.63 -4.53
N SER A 150 2.93 -9.39 -5.63
CA SER A 150 3.21 -8.05 -6.15
C SER A 150 1.90 -7.33 -6.53
N PHE A 151 0.95 -8.05 -7.14
CA PHE A 151 -0.38 -7.53 -7.43
C PHE A 151 -1.16 -7.18 -6.16
N VAL A 152 -1.20 -8.09 -5.16
CA VAL A 152 -1.83 -7.84 -3.86
C VAL A 152 -1.25 -6.60 -3.20
N SER A 153 0.09 -6.45 -3.23
CA SER A 153 0.77 -5.28 -2.69
C SER A 153 0.31 -3.98 -3.35
N ALA A 154 0.32 -3.94 -4.69
CA ALA A 154 -0.06 -2.76 -5.44
C ALA A 154 -1.55 -2.40 -5.25
N LEU A 155 -2.43 -3.41 -5.22
CA LEU A 155 -3.87 -3.20 -5.07
C LEU A 155 -4.20 -2.66 -3.68
N THR A 156 -3.66 -3.29 -2.63
CA THR A 156 -3.86 -2.82 -1.25
C THR A 156 -3.24 -1.45 -1.01
N TRP A 157 -2.12 -1.13 -1.65
CA TRP A 157 -1.56 0.22 -1.66
C TRP A 157 -2.54 1.25 -2.25
N ALA A 158 -3.18 0.95 -3.38
CA ALA A 158 -4.14 1.87 -4.00
C ALA A 158 -5.45 2.01 -3.21
N CYS A 159 -5.91 0.92 -2.59
CA CYS A 159 -7.16 0.92 -1.84
C CYS A 159 -7.05 1.59 -0.46
N ARG A 160 -5.84 1.75 0.10
CA ARG A 160 -5.67 2.21 1.50
C ARG A 160 -6.21 3.59 1.83
N ILE A 161 -6.28 4.49 0.83
CA ILE A 161 -6.73 5.87 1.00
C ILE A 161 -8.25 6.00 0.78
N ILE A 162 -8.86 5.09 0.02
CA ILE A 162 -10.29 5.13 -0.35
C ILE A 162 -11.20 5.17 0.89
N PRO A 163 -10.98 4.38 1.96
CA PRO A 163 -11.78 4.48 3.18
C PRO A 163 -11.74 5.87 3.81
N GLN A 164 -10.60 6.58 3.73
CA GLN A 164 -10.47 7.92 4.30
C GLN A 164 -11.31 8.95 3.54
N VAL A 165 -11.29 8.88 2.20
CA VAL A 165 -12.14 9.70 1.32
C VAL A 165 -13.61 9.46 1.68
N SER A 166 -14.01 8.19 1.74
CA SER A 166 -15.40 7.81 2.06
C SER A 166 -15.86 8.34 3.43
N VAL A 167 -15.03 8.21 4.47
CA VAL A 167 -15.35 8.72 5.81
C VAL A 167 -15.45 10.24 5.83
N ASN A 168 -14.54 10.94 5.17
CA ASN A 168 -14.59 12.40 5.13
C ASN A 168 -15.85 12.91 4.42
N TRP A 169 -16.23 12.26 3.31
CA TRP A 169 -17.49 12.53 2.61
C TRP A 169 -18.68 12.26 3.52
N PHE A 170 -18.79 11.05 4.10
CA PHE A 170 -19.98 10.66 4.85
C PHE A 170 -20.24 11.53 6.09
N TYR A 171 -19.17 11.97 6.76
CA TYR A 171 -19.28 12.79 7.97
C TYR A 171 -19.08 14.28 7.72
N ASP A 172 -19.00 14.73 6.46
CA ASP A 172 -18.74 16.13 6.05
C ASP A 172 -17.62 16.81 6.88
N THR A 173 -16.59 16.02 7.25
CA THR A 173 -15.52 16.46 8.15
C THR A 173 -14.18 15.98 7.61
N PHE A 174 -13.22 16.90 7.54
CA PHE A 174 -11.87 16.52 7.14
C PHE A 174 -11.09 16.00 8.34
N ASN A 175 -10.92 14.68 8.39
CA ASN A 175 -10.11 14.05 9.42
C ASN A 175 -8.63 14.07 9.02
N VAL A 176 -7.83 14.70 9.87
CA VAL A 176 -6.45 15.09 9.54
C VAL A 176 -5.55 13.86 9.52
N LEU A 177 -5.09 13.42 8.34
CA LEU A 177 -3.84 12.67 8.16
C LEU A 177 -2.64 13.57 8.49
N HIS A 178 -1.45 13.01 8.78
CA HIS A 178 -0.27 13.86 9.05
C HIS A 178 -0.05 14.88 7.92
N LYS A 179 0.33 16.13 8.24
CA LYS A 179 0.37 17.23 7.26
C LYS A 179 1.17 16.94 5.99
N TYR A 180 2.23 16.14 6.12
CA TYR A 180 3.09 15.75 5.00
C TYR A 180 2.70 14.42 4.33
N PHE A 181 1.76 13.66 4.91
CA PHE A 181 1.32 12.36 4.36
C PHE A 181 0.87 12.53 2.91
N LEU A 182 -0.10 13.41 2.69
CA LEU A 182 -0.69 13.62 1.36
C LEU A 182 0.33 14.14 0.34
N HIS A 183 1.25 15.01 0.78
CA HIS A 183 2.31 15.51 -0.08
C HIS A 183 3.27 14.40 -0.52
N LEU A 184 3.68 13.52 0.41
CA LEU A 184 4.55 12.39 0.11
C LEU A 184 3.87 11.38 -0.82
N GLU A 185 2.58 11.11 -0.60
CA GLU A 185 1.79 10.21 -1.47
C GLU A 185 1.64 10.75 -2.89
N ILE A 186 1.30 12.04 -3.05
CA ILE A 186 1.18 12.68 -4.35
C ILE A 186 2.53 12.68 -5.07
N LEU A 187 3.61 13.08 -4.38
CA LEU A 187 4.96 13.09 -4.95
C LEU A 187 5.38 11.69 -5.39
N GLY A 188 5.12 10.66 -4.57
CA GLY A 188 5.39 9.27 -4.92
C GLY A 188 4.63 8.81 -6.16
N CYS A 189 3.33 9.12 -6.25
CA CYS A 189 2.52 8.77 -7.42
C CYS A 189 2.98 9.51 -8.68
N LEU A 190 3.24 10.81 -8.60
CA LEU A 190 3.74 11.61 -9.71
C LEU A 190 5.12 11.12 -10.19
N TRP A 191 6.00 10.74 -9.26
CA TRP A 191 7.30 10.15 -9.59
C TRP A 191 7.15 8.87 -10.41
N VAL A 192 6.27 7.95 -9.99
CA VAL A 192 6.01 6.70 -10.71
C VAL A 192 5.48 6.99 -12.12
N LEU A 193 4.49 7.86 -12.24
CA LEU A 193 3.88 8.20 -13.54
C LEU A 193 4.88 8.90 -14.47
N ALA A 194 5.66 9.85 -13.95
CA ALA A 194 6.71 10.54 -14.70
C ALA A 194 7.80 9.55 -15.15
N SER A 195 8.18 8.61 -14.29
CA SER A 195 9.15 7.57 -14.63
C SER A 195 8.66 6.67 -15.76
N TYR A 196 7.40 6.23 -15.73
CA TYR A 196 6.81 5.45 -16.83
C TYR A 196 6.68 6.26 -18.12
N TRP A 197 6.33 7.54 -18.03
CA TRP A 197 6.26 8.44 -19.19
C TRP A 197 7.63 8.65 -19.84
N LEU A 198 8.66 8.93 -19.04
CA LEU A 198 10.05 9.03 -19.50
C LEU A 198 10.51 7.72 -20.13
N LEU A 199 10.14 6.59 -19.54
CA LEU A 199 10.52 5.30 -20.08
C LEU A 199 9.88 5.04 -21.43
N GLY A 200 8.62 5.44 -21.61
CA GLY A 200 7.94 5.38 -22.91
C GLY A 200 8.65 6.19 -24.00
N ARG A 201 9.36 7.27 -23.65
CA ARG A 201 10.16 8.09 -24.60
C ARG A 201 11.43 7.40 -25.07
N THR A 202 11.91 6.39 -24.35
CA THR A 202 13.13 5.64 -24.72
C THR A 202 12.92 4.61 -25.84
N GLY A 203 11.71 4.51 -26.39
CA GLY A 203 11.34 3.50 -27.39
C GLY A 203 10.95 2.15 -26.78
N LEU A 204 11.20 1.94 -25.47
CA LEU A 204 10.63 0.86 -24.69
C LEU A 204 9.12 1.07 -24.55
N ARG A 205 8.35 0.26 -25.29
CA ARG A 205 6.89 0.22 -25.13
C ARG A 205 6.57 -0.19 -23.70
N TRP A 206 6.01 0.73 -22.92
CA TRP A 206 5.70 0.57 -21.50
C TRP A 206 4.87 -0.69 -21.18
N TYR A 207 4.03 -1.14 -22.09
CA TYR A 207 3.22 -2.36 -21.95
C TYR A 207 4.02 -3.66 -22.14
N LYS A 208 5.24 -3.59 -22.68
CA LYS A 208 6.15 -4.75 -22.80
C LYS A 208 6.91 -5.04 -21.51
N MET A 209 6.89 -4.12 -20.54
CA MET A 209 7.54 -4.34 -19.25
C MET A 209 6.69 -5.26 -18.36
N PRO A 210 7.22 -6.43 -18.00
CA PRO A 210 6.47 -7.44 -17.27
C PRO A 210 6.31 -7.10 -15.79
N LEU A 211 7.31 -6.47 -15.16
CA LEU A 211 7.21 -6.10 -13.75
C LEU A 211 6.27 -4.91 -13.54
N ASN A 212 5.50 -5.02 -12.45
CA ASN A 212 4.74 -3.91 -11.88
C ASN A 212 3.70 -3.31 -12.84
N ALA A 213 3.20 -4.10 -13.81
CA ALA A 213 2.08 -3.70 -14.66
C ALA A 213 0.85 -3.19 -13.86
N PRO A 214 0.48 -3.78 -12.70
CA PRO A 214 -0.59 -3.23 -11.87
C PRO A 214 -0.26 -1.84 -11.33
N LEU A 215 1.00 -1.61 -10.94
CA LEU A 215 1.47 -0.38 -10.30
C LEU A 215 1.34 0.84 -11.22
N LYS A 216 1.36 0.64 -12.55
CA LYS A 216 1.13 1.68 -13.58
C LYS A 216 -0.28 2.29 -13.45
N PHE A 217 -1.29 1.44 -13.33
CA PHE A 217 -2.69 1.86 -13.25
C PHE A 217 -3.08 2.23 -11.82
N LEU A 218 -2.59 1.46 -10.86
CA LEU A 218 -2.91 1.65 -9.45
C LEU A 218 -2.30 2.92 -8.86
N ALA A 219 -1.20 3.43 -9.44
CA ALA A 219 -0.69 4.76 -9.11
C ALA A 219 -1.67 5.88 -9.52
N MET A 220 -2.39 5.74 -10.64
CA MET A 220 -3.42 6.69 -11.03
C MET A 220 -4.62 6.63 -10.08
N VAL A 221 -5.03 5.43 -9.65
CA VAL A 221 -6.11 5.26 -8.66
C VAL A 221 -5.74 5.94 -7.34
N ASN A 222 -4.53 5.69 -6.83
CA ASN A 222 -4.06 6.30 -5.59
C ASN A 222 -3.92 7.82 -5.72
N LEU A 223 -3.42 8.32 -6.87
CA LEU A 223 -3.34 9.75 -7.15
C LEU A 223 -4.73 10.41 -7.16
N SER A 224 -5.73 9.78 -7.80
CA SER A 224 -7.10 10.27 -7.81
C SER A 224 -7.68 10.36 -6.39
N ALA A 225 -7.47 9.33 -5.56
CA ALA A 225 -7.87 9.37 -4.15
C ALA A 225 -7.17 10.50 -3.37
N CYS A 226 -5.88 10.73 -3.63
CA CYS A 226 -5.16 11.85 -3.02
C CYS A 226 -5.70 13.22 -3.46
N ILE A 227 -6.03 13.39 -4.74
CA ILE A 227 -6.61 14.64 -5.26
C ILE A 227 -7.97 14.90 -4.59
N LEU A 228 -8.81 13.87 -4.43
CA LEU A 228 -10.08 13.99 -3.70
C LEU A 228 -9.85 14.46 -2.26
N LEU A 229 -8.88 13.87 -1.54
CA LEU A 229 -8.54 14.36 -0.20
C LEU A 229 -8.06 15.83 -0.17
N VAL A 230 -7.35 16.31 -1.21
CA VAL A 230 -6.97 17.73 -1.32
C VAL A 230 -8.21 18.61 -1.49
N ILE A 231 -9.18 18.18 -2.30
CA ILE A 231 -10.44 18.89 -2.52
C ILE A 231 -11.26 18.92 -1.22
N GLU A 232 -11.45 17.77 -0.58
CA GLU A 232 -12.14 17.63 0.69
C GLU A 232 -11.53 18.51 1.79
N LYS A 233 -10.19 18.60 1.85
CA LYS A 233 -9.50 19.48 2.79
C LYS A 233 -9.90 20.96 2.64
N LYS A 234 -10.29 21.39 1.43
CA LYS A 234 -10.77 22.76 1.16
C LYS A 234 -12.26 22.93 1.41
N MET A 235 -13.05 21.88 1.20
CA MET A 235 -14.51 21.91 1.31
C MET A 235 -15.01 21.69 2.73
N TYR A 236 -14.39 20.76 3.46
CA TYR A 236 -14.85 20.33 4.77
C TYR A 236 -14.07 21.01 5.90
N PRO A 237 -14.74 21.44 6.98
CA PRO A 237 -14.06 21.99 8.13
C PRO A 237 -13.19 20.92 8.79
N SER A 238 -12.00 21.32 9.22
CA SER A 238 -11.16 20.48 10.09
C SER A 238 -11.77 20.47 11.49
N ARG A 239 -12.66 19.53 11.76
CA ARG A 239 -13.14 19.27 13.12
C ARG A 239 -12.30 18.14 13.70
N SER A 240 -11.85 18.29 14.95
CA SER A 240 -11.57 17.08 15.72
C SER A 240 -12.91 16.36 15.85
N LEU A 241 -12.98 15.08 15.47
CA LEU A 241 -14.03 14.20 15.96
C LEU A 241 -13.91 14.15 17.49
N ALA A 242 -14.39 15.18 18.18
CA ALA A 242 -14.74 15.06 19.57
C ALA A 242 -15.89 14.07 19.55
N TYR A 243 -15.55 12.77 19.59
CA TYR A 243 -16.46 11.77 20.10
C TYR A 243 -16.90 12.35 21.42
N HIS A 244 -18.15 12.79 21.49
CA HIS A 244 -18.74 13.25 22.73
C HIS A 244 -18.37 12.17 23.75
N ALA A 245 -17.53 12.54 24.73
CA ALA A 245 -17.52 11.81 25.97
C ALA A 245 -18.99 11.83 26.38
N ILE A 246 -19.67 10.70 26.23
CA ILE A 246 -20.96 10.48 26.84
C ILE A 246 -20.71 10.92 28.29
N PRO A 247 -21.34 12.01 28.77
CA PRO A 247 -21.21 12.32 30.17
C PRO A 247 -21.62 11.04 30.87
N LYS A 248 -20.74 10.51 31.73
CA LYS A 248 -21.18 9.50 32.69
C LYS A 248 -22.47 10.07 33.25
N GLN A 249 -23.60 9.42 32.96
CA GLN A 249 -24.78 9.62 33.77
C GLN A 249 -24.29 9.30 35.17
N GLU A 250 -24.08 10.35 35.96
CA GLU A 250 -24.05 10.22 37.39
C GLU A 250 -25.34 9.50 37.72
N ASP A 251 -25.21 8.27 38.20
CA ASP A 251 -26.29 7.51 38.80
C ASP A 251 -26.88 8.38 39.91
N GLN A 252 -27.90 9.16 39.56
CA GLN A 252 -28.88 9.69 40.49
C GLN A 252 -29.99 8.66 40.59
N CYS A 253 -29.77 7.66 41.45
CA CYS A 253 -30.76 7.14 42.39
C CYS A 253 -30.11 6.12 43.34
#